data_AF-A0A220Y726-F1
#
_entry.id   AF-A0A220Y726-F1
#
_cell.length_a   1.000
_cell.length_b   1.000
_cell.length_c   1.000
_cell.angle_alpha   90.00
_cell.angle_beta   90.00
_cell.angle_gamma   90.00
#
_symmetry.space_group_name_H-M   'P 1'
#
loop_
_entity.id
_entity.type
_entity.pdbx_description
1 polymer ?
#
loop_
_entity_poly.entity_id
_entity_poly.type
_entity_poly.pdbx_seq_one_letter_code
_entity_poly.pdbx_strand_id
1 'polypeptide(L)'
;MGEVAELVGVSRPTLYKEFTDKQGLGDALVVAEGERFLNGIHAVLAQHAGDVGGGITAAVSYTLKEAEASPLLKAVLTSNRPTDRTVAESTGMLPLLPTSASLLELSSAALVTWFNEHFSGLDANDVNDVADALVRLTVSHVVLPTADAETTGERISRIALRYLGVHSSAGEAR
;
A
#
# COMPACT_ATOMS: atom_id res chain seq x y z
N MET A 1 20.45 17.80 -1.67
CA MET A 1 20.40 18.58 -2.93
C MET A 1 21.72 18.50 -3.69
N GLY A 2 22.84 18.98 -3.14
CA GLY A 2 24.13 18.94 -3.84
C GLY A 2 24.59 17.55 -4.26
N GLU A 3 24.63 16.61 -3.32
CA GLU A 3 25.02 15.21 -3.57
C GLU A 3 24.06 14.48 -4.51
N VAL A 4 22.75 14.72 -4.37
CA VAL A 4 21.72 14.16 -5.27
C VAL A 4 21.93 14.64 -6.70
N ALA A 5 22.21 15.94 -6.88
CA ALA A 5 22.47 16.53 -8.20
C ALA A 5 23.66 15.89 -8.89
N GLU A 6 24.73 15.67 -8.13
CA GLU A 6 25.94 14.99 -8.62
C GLU A 6 25.65 13.53 -8.98
N LEU A 7 24.93 12.80 -8.12
CA LEU A 7 24.60 11.39 -8.34
C LEU A 7 23.74 11.18 -9.59
N VAL A 8 22.75 12.04 -9.83
CA VAL A 8 21.82 11.92 -10.97
C VAL A 8 22.28 12.70 -12.22
N GLY A 9 23.46 13.32 -12.18
CA GLY A 9 24.07 13.99 -13.32
C GLY A 9 23.39 15.30 -13.75
N VAL A 10 22.73 16.00 -12.84
CA VAL A 10 22.06 17.30 -13.12
C VAL A 10 22.69 18.44 -12.34
N SER A 11 22.47 19.68 -12.79
CA SER A 11 22.97 20.85 -12.06
C SER A 11 22.15 21.08 -10.77
N ARG A 12 22.79 21.62 -9.72
CA ARG A 12 22.08 22.04 -8.50
C ARG A 12 20.93 23.03 -8.82
N PRO A 13 21.13 24.07 -9.64
CA PRO A 13 20.03 24.96 -10.06
C PRO A 13 18.85 24.23 -10.71
N THR A 14 19.09 23.19 -11.51
CA THR A 14 18.02 22.36 -12.10
C THR A 14 17.20 21.68 -11.02
N LEU A 15 17.86 21.06 -10.04
CA LEU A 15 17.20 20.36 -8.92
C LEU A 15 16.40 21.32 -8.04
N TYR A 16 16.94 22.50 -7.76
CA TYR A 16 16.22 23.56 -7.03
C TYR A 16 15.05 24.13 -7.84
N LYS A 17 15.17 24.23 -9.17
CA LYS A 17 14.06 24.68 -10.03
C LYS A 17 12.90 23.68 -10.00
N GLU A 18 13.19 22.39 -10.03
CA GLU A 18 12.18 21.34 -10.08
C GLU A 18 11.52 21.12 -8.71
N PHE A 19 12.32 21.05 -7.65
CA PHE A 19 11.85 20.61 -6.34
C PHE A 19 11.81 21.72 -5.29
N THR A 20 12.18 22.95 -5.63
CA THR A 20 12.27 24.14 -4.76
C THR A 20 13.32 24.03 -3.64
N ASP A 21 13.32 22.96 -2.86
CA ASP A 21 14.26 22.71 -1.77
C ASP A 21 14.40 21.21 -1.46
N LYS A 22 15.02 20.87 -0.32
CA LYS A 22 15.19 19.48 0.12
C LYS A 22 13.87 18.83 0.57
N GLN A 23 12.93 19.60 1.13
CA GLN A 23 11.62 19.09 1.53
C GLN A 23 10.79 18.77 0.29
N GLY A 24 10.72 19.68 -0.70
CA GLY A 24 9.98 19.42 -1.94
C GLY A 24 10.52 18.23 -2.73
N LEU A 25 11.83 17.95 -2.67
CA LEU A 25 12.38 16.70 -3.22
C LEU A 25 11.91 15.46 -2.42
N GLY A 26 11.90 15.56 -1.09
CA GLY A 26 11.43 14.47 -0.22
C GLY A 26 9.95 14.16 -0.44
N ASP A 27 9.14 15.20 -0.56
CA ASP A 27 7.71 15.12 -0.85
C ASP A 27 7.45 14.44 -2.21
N ALA A 28 8.18 14.84 -3.25
CA ALA A 28 8.08 14.20 -4.56
C ALA A 28 8.51 12.72 -4.53
N LEU A 29 9.53 12.37 -3.73
CA LEU A 29 9.93 10.97 -3.53
C LEU A 29 8.83 10.16 -2.84
N VAL A 30 8.15 10.72 -1.83
CA VAL A 30 7.02 10.06 -1.16
C VAL A 30 5.87 9.81 -2.14
N VAL A 31 5.56 10.80 -3.00
CA VAL A 31 4.57 10.64 -4.08
C VAL A 31 4.92 9.48 -4.99
N ALA A 32 6.12 9.53 -5.58
CA ALA A 32 6.56 8.51 -6.53
C ALA A 32 6.62 7.11 -5.92
N GLU A 33 7.05 7.00 -4.65
CA GLU A 33 7.10 5.72 -3.94
C GLU A 33 5.70 5.17 -3.65
N GLY A 34 4.75 6.03 -3.24
CA GLY A 34 3.36 5.64 -3.04
C GLY A 34 2.67 5.16 -4.32
N GLU A 35 2.88 5.86 -5.43
CA GLU A 35 2.37 5.47 -6.74
C GLU A 35 2.95 4.13 -7.20
N ARG A 36 4.27 3.96 -7.08
CA ARG A 36 4.94 2.68 -7.40
C ARG A 36 4.37 1.54 -6.54
N PHE A 37 4.19 1.76 -5.25
CA PHE A 37 3.64 0.78 -4.33
C PHE A 37 2.23 0.35 -4.75
N LEU A 38 1.32 1.31 -4.97
CA LEU A 38 -0.07 1.03 -5.38
C LEU A 38 -0.15 0.32 -6.74
N ASN A 39 0.67 0.74 -7.71
CA ASN A 39 0.74 0.06 -9.01
C ASN A 39 1.13 -1.41 -8.87
N GLY A 40 2.05 -1.74 -7.97
CA GLY A 40 2.40 -3.14 -7.70
C GLY A 40 1.30 -3.91 -6.97
N ILE A 41 0.54 -3.29 -6.06
CA ILE A 41 -0.67 -3.90 -5.48
C ILE A 41 -1.66 -4.28 -6.59
N HIS A 42 -1.97 -3.35 -7.49
CA HIS A 42 -2.86 -3.63 -8.63
C HIS A 42 -2.32 -4.76 -9.52
N ALA A 43 -1.03 -4.75 -9.83
CA ALA A 43 -0.40 -5.76 -10.67
C ALA A 43 -0.43 -7.16 -10.04
N VAL A 44 -0.24 -7.25 -8.71
CA VAL A 44 -0.31 -8.51 -7.97
C VAL A 44 -1.75 -9.02 -7.93
N LEU A 45 -2.72 -8.18 -7.56
CA LEU A 45 -4.13 -8.56 -7.48
C LEU A 45 -4.70 -9.02 -8.84
N ALA A 46 -4.31 -8.35 -9.94
CA ALA A 46 -4.73 -8.71 -11.29
C ALA A 46 -4.32 -10.14 -11.70
N GLN A 47 -3.26 -10.69 -11.11
CA GLN A 47 -2.82 -12.08 -11.37
C GLN A 47 -3.69 -13.13 -10.67
N HIS A 48 -4.58 -12.72 -9.76
CA HIS A 48 -5.39 -13.60 -8.92
C HIS A 48 -6.91 -13.42 -9.11
N ALA A 49 -7.34 -13.11 -10.33
CA ALA A 49 -8.75 -12.87 -10.72
C ALA A 49 -9.76 -14.00 -10.39
N GLY A 50 -9.31 -15.20 -10.04
CA GLY A 50 -10.17 -16.33 -9.68
C GLY A 50 -9.85 -16.96 -8.33
N ASP A 51 -8.96 -16.36 -7.55
CA ASP A 51 -8.46 -16.92 -6.30
C ASP A 51 -8.37 -15.82 -5.23
N VAL A 52 -9.44 -15.68 -4.44
CA VAL A 52 -9.49 -14.74 -3.31
C VAL A 52 -8.32 -14.98 -2.36
N GLY A 53 -8.05 -16.24 -2.05
CA GLY A 53 -7.06 -16.62 -1.04
C GLY A 53 -5.64 -16.29 -1.49
N GLY A 54 -5.32 -16.63 -2.74
CA GLY A 54 -4.06 -16.30 -3.39
C GLY A 54 -3.87 -14.80 -3.56
N GLY A 55 -4.91 -14.07 -3.98
CA GLY A 55 -4.85 -12.62 -4.16
C GLY A 55 -4.52 -11.87 -2.87
N ILE A 56 -5.19 -12.21 -1.76
CA ILE A 56 -4.88 -11.63 -0.44
C ILE A 56 -3.45 -12.00 -0.01
N THR A 57 -3.07 -13.28 -0.12
CA THR A 57 -1.74 -13.74 0.27
C THR A 57 -0.65 -12.99 -0.49
N ALA A 58 -0.83 -12.83 -1.79
CA ALA A 58 0.12 -12.16 -2.66
C ALA A 58 0.22 -10.66 -2.36
N ALA A 59 -0.91 -9.97 -2.15
CA ALA A 59 -0.91 -8.53 -1.83
C ALA A 59 -0.23 -8.24 -0.48
N VAL A 60 -0.51 -9.05 0.55
CA VAL A 60 0.16 -8.95 1.86
C VAL A 60 1.66 -9.22 1.70
N SER A 61 2.02 -10.31 1.02
CA SER A 61 3.42 -10.70 0.82
C SER A 61 4.21 -9.63 0.08
N TYR A 62 3.62 -9.05 -0.97
CA TYR A 62 4.18 -7.94 -1.73
C TYR A 62 4.42 -6.73 -0.82
N THR A 63 3.41 -6.33 -0.03
CA THR A 63 3.52 -5.17 0.87
C THR A 63 4.64 -5.33 1.88
N LEU A 64 4.74 -6.50 2.51
CA LEU A 64 5.78 -6.77 3.50
C LEU A 64 7.18 -6.75 2.88
N LYS A 65 7.35 -7.33 1.67
CA LYS A 65 8.62 -7.32 0.94
C LYS A 65 9.03 -5.92 0.48
N GLU A 66 8.11 -5.13 -0.06
CA GLU A 66 8.43 -3.75 -0.47
C GLU A 66 8.75 -2.87 0.73
N ALA A 67 8.03 -3.02 1.85
CA ALA A 67 8.32 -2.28 3.07
C ALA A 67 9.65 -2.70 3.73
N GLU A 68 10.08 -3.95 3.56
CA GLU A 68 11.42 -4.39 3.99
C GLU A 68 12.52 -3.80 3.09
N ALA A 69 12.29 -3.74 1.78
CA ALA A 69 13.25 -3.25 0.80
C ALA A 69 13.39 -1.71 0.80
N SER A 70 12.34 -0.97 1.18
CA SER A 70 12.29 0.49 1.12
C SER A 70 12.04 1.12 2.50
N PRO A 71 13.08 1.69 3.14
CA PRO A 71 12.91 2.45 4.39
C PRO A 71 11.96 3.64 4.24
N LEU A 72 11.90 4.25 3.05
CA LEU A 72 10.98 5.34 2.76
C LEU A 72 9.53 4.85 2.78
N LEU A 73 9.22 3.77 2.05
CA LEU A 73 7.88 3.19 2.04
C LEU A 73 7.47 2.73 3.44
N LYS A 74 8.38 2.07 4.17
CA LYS A 74 8.12 1.67 5.56
C LYS A 74 7.77 2.86 6.44
N ALA A 75 8.52 3.96 6.33
CA ALA A 75 8.23 5.19 7.05
C ALA A 75 6.86 5.76 6.65
N VAL A 76 6.52 5.78 5.36
CA VAL A 76 5.22 6.25 4.87
C VAL A 76 4.08 5.38 5.41
N LEU A 77 4.17 4.05 5.31
CA LEU A 77 3.10 3.12 5.75
C LEU A 77 2.86 3.14 7.26
N THR A 78 3.89 3.42 8.05
CA THR A 78 3.84 3.37 9.52
C THR A 78 3.71 4.74 10.18
N SER A 79 3.80 5.82 9.41
CA SER A 79 3.68 7.19 9.93
C SER A 79 2.28 7.44 10.46
N ASN A 80 2.15 7.70 11.76
CA ASN A 80 0.87 8.01 12.38
C ASN A 80 0.66 9.53 12.49
N ARG A 81 0.98 10.30 11.43
CA ARG A 81 0.72 11.74 11.46
C ARG A 81 -0.79 11.94 11.47
N PRO A 82 -1.36 12.59 12.50
CA PRO A 82 -2.72 13.06 12.41
C PRO A 82 -2.82 13.95 11.17
N THR A 83 -3.90 13.82 10.42
CA THR A 83 -4.32 14.84 9.45
C THR A 83 -4.73 16.10 10.22
N ASP A 84 -3.77 16.74 10.88
CA ASP A 84 -4.01 18.05 11.46
C ASP A 84 -4.08 19.02 10.28
N ARG A 85 -5.30 19.21 9.77
CA ARG A 85 -5.67 20.09 8.65
C ARG A 85 -5.40 21.57 8.96
N THR A 86 -4.62 21.89 9.99
CA THR A 86 -4.35 23.26 10.45
C THR A 86 -3.08 23.88 9.88
N VAL A 87 -2.33 23.19 9.00
CA VAL A 87 -1.16 23.77 8.29
C VAL A 87 -1.40 23.94 6.78
N ALA A 88 -2.61 23.68 6.29
CA ALA A 88 -2.95 23.78 4.85
C ALA A 88 -3.32 25.21 4.38
N GLU A 89 -3.16 26.24 5.22
CA GLU A 89 -3.48 27.64 4.88
C GLU A 89 -2.26 28.55 4.92
N SER A 90 -1.16 28.19 4.26
CA SER A 90 -0.12 29.19 3.94
C SER A 90 0.85 28.71 2.87
N THR A 91 0.35 28.38 1.68
CA THR A 91 0.93 28.70 0.36
C THR A 91 0.20 27.88 -0.71
N GLY A 92 -0.07 28.51 -1.85
CA GLY A 92 -0.94 27.97 -2.90
C GLY A 92 -0.58 26.57 -3.38
N MET A 93 -1.62 25.78 -3.69
CA MET A 93 -1.56 24.47 -4.34
C MET A 93 -0.42 23.57 -3.85
N LEU A 94 -0.54 23.05 -2.64
CA LEU A 94 0.20 21.85 -2.28
C LEU A 94 -0.28 20.69 -3.17
N PRO A 95 0.62 19.96 -3.84
CA PRO A 95 0.28 18.66 -4.41
C PRO A 95 -0.36 17.81 -3.30
N LEU A 96 -1.36 16.98 -3.64
CA LEU A 96 -1.87 15.95 -2.74
C LEU A 96 -0.74 14.95 -2.49
N LEU A 97 0.16 15.28 -1.56
CA LEU A 97 1.22 14.37 -1.14
C LEU A 97 0.54 13.14 -0.53
N PRO A 98 0.91 11.91 -0.92
CA PRO A 98 0.37 10.75 -0.27
C PRO A 98 0.80 10.77 1.18
N THR A 99 -0.19 10.97 2.04
CA THR A 99 -0.04 10.73 3.46
C THR A 99 -0.16 9.23 3.72
N SER A 100 0.31 8.79 4.87
CA SER A 100 0.10 7.41 5.34
C SER A 100 -1.38 7.04 5.30
N ALA A 101 -2.25 7.87 5.88
CA ALA A 101 -3.69 7.68 5.88
C ALA A 101 -4.25 7.55 4.46
N SER A 102 -3.86 8.45 3.55
CA SER A 102 -4.27 8.39 2.15
C SER A 102 -3.80 7.11 1.45
N LEU A 103 -2.58 6.63 1.75
CA LEU A 103 -2.07 5.41 1.15
C LEU A 103 -2.81 4.15 1.64
N LEU A 104 -3.18 4.10 2.92
CA LEU A 104 -4.00 3.02 3.48
C LEU A 104 -5.42 3.04 2.90
N GLU A 105 -6.04 4.22 2.79
CA GLU A 105 -7.34 4.40 2.15
C GLU A 105 -7.33 3.95 0.68
N LEU A 106 -6.31 4.36 -0.09
CA LEU A 106 -6.14 3.95 -1.48
C LEU A 106 -5.89 2.43 -1.60
N SER A 107 -5.16 1.83 -0.66
CA SER A 107 -4.93 0.38 -0.63
C SER A 107 -6.22 -0.39 -0.33
N SER A 108 -7.04 0.08 0.62
CA SER A 108 -8.37 -0.49 0.87
C SER A 108 -9.28 -0.35 -0.35
N ALA A 109 -9.29 0.82 -0.99
CA ALA A 109 -10.08 1.05 -2.20
C ALA A 109 -9.65 0.10 -3.34
N ALA A 110 -8.34 -0.10 -3.53
CA ALA A 110 -7.83 -1.05 -4.52
C ALA A 110 -8.29 -2.49 -4.25
N LEU A 111 -8.30 -2.92 -2.98
CA LEU A 111 -8.82 -4.23 -2.60
C LEU A 111 -10.33 -4.34 -2.87
N VAL A 112 -11.12 -3.34 -2.46
CA VAL A 112 -12.57 -3.32 -2.68
C VAL A 112 -12.91 -3.36 -4.17
N THR A 113 -12.22 -2.55 -4.99
CA THR A 113 -12.38 -2.58 -6.44
C THR A 113 -12.09 -3.96 -7.01
N TRP A 114 -10.95 -4.56 -6.64
CA TRP A 114 -10.59 -5.89 -7.09
C TRP A 114 -11.64 -6.96 -6.69
N PHE A 115 -12.15 -6.90 -5.45
CA PHE A 115 -13.20 -7.80 -4.99
C PHE A 115 -14.47 -7.68 -5.84
N ASN A 116 -14.94 -6.45 -6.06
CA ASN A 116 -16.16 -6.19 -6.81
C ASN A 116 -16.05 -6.57 -8.29
N GLU A 117 -14.87 -6.42 -8.89
CA GLU A 117 -14.62 -6.77 -10.28
C GLU A 117 -14.57 -8.29 -10.52
N HIS A 118 -14.09 -9.07 -9.54
CA HIS A 118 -13.76 -10.48 -9.74
C HIS A 118 -14.66 -11.46 -8.96
N PHE A 119 -15.35 -11.01 -7.90
CA PHE A 119 -16.09 -11.87 -6.98
C PHE A 119 -17.49 -11.31 -6.66
N SER A 120 -18.39 -11.33 -7.66
CA SER A 120 -19.74 -10.75 -7.58
C SER A 120 -20.71 -11.41 -6.59
N GLY A 121 -20.29 -12.47 -5.90
CA GLY A 121 -21.10 -13.20 -4.92
C GLY A 121 -20.91 -12.75 -3.47
N LEU A 122 -20.00 -11.81 -3.20
CA LEU A 122 -19.68 -11.34 -1.86
C LEU A 122 -20.56 -10.15 -1.45
N ASP A 123 -20.91 -10.07 -0.16
CA ASP A 123 -21.59 -8.90 0.38
C ASP A 123 -20.67 -7.67 0.39
N ALA A 124 -21.20 -6.53 -0.02
CA ALA A 124 -20.40 -5.31 -0.14
C ALA A 124 -19.91 -4.80 1.22
N ASN A 125 -20.67 -4.93 2.30
CA ASN A 125 -20.23 -4.51 3.63
C ASN A 125 -19.12 -5.43 4.12
N ASP A 126 -19.27 -6.74 3.93
CA ASP A 126 -18.24 -7.71 4.31
C ASP A 126 -16.93 -7.47 3.56
N VAL A 127 -16.99 -7.12 2.26
CA VAL A 127 -15.81 -6.74 1.46
C VAL A 127 -15.13 -5.49 2.00
N ASN A 128 -15.89 -4.46 2.38
CA ASN A 128 -15.32 -3.23 2.94
C ASN A 128 -14.67 -3.48 4.30
N ASP A 129 -15.33 -4.24 5.19
CA ASP A 129 -14.82 -4.59 6.51
C ASP A 129 -13.53 -5.43 6.40
N VAL A 130 -13.50 -6.39 5.47
CA VAL A 130 -12.30 -7.19 5.19
C VAL A 130 -11.18 -6.33 4.64
N ALA A 131 -11.44 -5.44 3.68
CA ALA A 131 -10.41 -4.60 3.10
C ALA A 131 -9.72 -3.72 4.16
N ASP A 132 -10.50 -3.04 5.03
CA ASP A 132 -9.93 -2.24 6.13
C ASP A 132 -9.13 -3.10 7.11
N ALA A 133 -9.67 -4.26 7.52
CA ALA A 133 -8.99 -5.17 8.43
C ALA A 133 -7.66 -5.70 7.83
N LEU A 134 -7.67 -6.10 6.56
CA LEU A 134 -6.49 -6.60 5.84
C LEU A 134 -5.37 -5.56 5.82
N VAL A 135 -5.71 -4.31 5.48
CA VAL A 135 -4.73 -3.20 5.43
C VAL A 135 -4.14 -2.95 6.82
N ARG A 136 -4.97 -2.86 7.87
CA ARG A 136 -4.49 -2.63 9.25
C ARG A 136 -3.63 -3.78 9.77
N LEU A 137 -4.02 -5.02 9.51
CA LEU A 137 -3.23 -6.20 9.89
C LEU A 137 -1.89 -6.23 9.16
N THR A 138 -1.87 -5.88 7.87
CA THR A 138 -0.63 -5.84 7.08
C THR A 138 0.33 -4.77 7.62
N VAL A 139 -0.15 -3.55 7.86
CA VAL A 139 0.65 -2.48 8.48
C VAL A 139 1.17 -2.89 9.86
N SER A 140 0.35 -3.55 10.66
CA SER A 140 0.79 -4.10 11.96
C SER A 140 1.99 -5.04 11.80
N HIS A 141 1.98 -5.92 10.80
CA HIS A 141 3.09 -6.82 10.51
C HIS A 141 4.31 -6.15 9.85
N VAL A 142 4.14 -4.98 9.20
CA VAL A 142 5.28 -4.14 8.77
C VAL A 142 6.05 -3.60 9.99
N VAL A 143 5.33 -3.23 11.06
CA VAL A 143 5.91 -2.69 12.30
C VAL A 143 6.47 -3.81 13.17
N LEU A 144 5.70 -4.87 13.37
CA LEU A 144 6.01 -5.96 14.29
C LEU A 144 5.85 -7.33 13.60
N PRO A 145 6.85 -7.77 12.80
CA PRO A 145 6.80 -9.05 12.10
C PRO A 145 6.75 -10.23 13.07
N THR A 146 5.90 -11.21 12.78
CA THR A 146 5.77 -12.44 13.58
C THR A 146 6.14 -13.70 12.81
N ALA A 147 6.28 -13.59 11.49
CA ALA A 147 6.70 -14.62 10.55
C ALA A 147 7.24 -13.96 9.27
N ASP A 148 7.73 -14.75 8.32
CA ASP A 148 8.04 -14.26 6.98
C ASP A 148 6.77 -13.76 6.23
N ALA A 149 6.99 -13.06 5.12
CA ALA A 149 5.95 -12.39 4.37
C ALA A 149 4.87 -13.35 3.82
N GLU A 150 5.28 -14.53 3.35
CA GLU A 150 4.38 -15.52 2.74
C GLU A 150 3.52 -16.18 3.81
N THR A 151 4.14 -16.67 4.89
CA THR A 151 3.42 -17.22 6.05
C THR A 151 2.43 -16.22 6.65
N THR A 152 2.80 -14.94 6.71
CA THR A 152 1.91 -13.87 7.19
C THR A 152 0.74 -13.66 6.24
N GLY A 153 0.99 -13.61 4.93
CA GLY A 153 -0.04 -13.52 3.89
C GLY A 153 -1.05 -14.65 3.97
N GLU A 154 -0.59 -15.90 4.09
CA GLU A 154 -1.47 -17.07 4.23
C GLU A 154 -2.34 -17.01 5.49
N ARG A 155 -1.76 -16.56 6.62
CA ARG A 155 -2.51 -16.42 7.89
C ARG A 155 -3.60 -15.38 7.78
N ILE A 156 -3.28 -14.20 7.25
CA ILE A 156 -4.23 -13.11 7.05
C ILE A 156 -5.32 -13.52 6.05
N SER A 157 -4.94 -14.17 4.94
CA SER A 157 -5.86 -14.70 3.94
C SER A 157 -6.87 -15.69 4.55
N ARG A 158 -6.41 -16.64 5.38
CA ARG A 158 -7.33 -17.58 6.06
C ARG A 158 -8.33 -16.90 6.99
N ILE A 159 -7.95 -15.79 7.64
CA ILE A 159 -8.87 -15.01 8.49
C ILE A 159 -9.95 -14.36 7.62
N ALA A 160 -9.55 -13.71 6.52
CA ALA A 160 -10.47 -13.05 5.60
C ALA A 160 -11.43 -14.04 4.93
N LEU A 161 -10.93 -15.17 4.43
CA LEU A 161 -11.77 -16.20 3.79
C LEU A 161 -12.85 -16.74 4.74
N ARG A 162 -12.50 -16.95 6.02
CA ARG A 162 -13.48 -17.38 7.04
C ARG A 162 -14.54 -16.33 7.31
N TYR A 163 -14.17 -15.06 7.32
CA TYR A 163 -15.10 -13.96 7.50
C TYR A 163 -16.04 -13.81 6.30
N LEU A 164 -15.51 -13.88 5.07
CA LEU A 164 -16.28 -13.81 3.81
C LEU A 164 -17.15 -15.05 3.54
N GLY A 165 -17.07 -16.10 4.38
CA GLY A 165 -17.74 -17.37 4.12
C GLY A 165 -17.24 -18.10 2.86
N VAL A 166 -16.07 -17.72 2.34
CA VAL A 166 -15.46 -18.37 1.17
C VAL A 166 -14.69 -19.59 1.64
N HIS A 167 -15.22 -20.77 1.35
CA HIS A 167 -14.47 -22.01 1.57
C HIS A 167 -13.35 -22.09 0.53
N SER A 168 -12.09 -22.09 1.00
CA SER A 168 -10.95 -22.35 0.13
C SER A 168 -11.15 -23.71 -0.53
N SER A 169 -11.27 -23.74 -1.86
CA SER A 169 -11.41 -24.95 -2.66
C SER A 169 -10.08 -25.70 -2.74
N ALA A 170 -9.54 -26.08 -1.60
CA ALA A 170 -8.38 -26.95 -1.50
C ALA A 170 -8.86 -28.36 -1.09
N GLY A 171 -9.20 -29.17 -2.10
CA GLY A 171 -9.12 -30.63 -1.99
C GLY A 171 -10.40 -31.45 -2.12
N GLU A 172 -10.99 -31.51 -3.32
CA GLU A 172 -11.69 -32.71 -3.78
C GLU A 172 -10.95 -33.29 -4.99
N ALA A 173 -9.84 -33.95 -4.69
CA ALA A 173 -9.22 -34.93 -5.57
C ALA A 173 -8.74 -36.10 -4.69
N ARG A 174 -9.67 -36.97 -4.33
CA ARG A 174 -9.42 -38.37 -3.96
C ARG A 174 -10.56 -39.25 -4.42
#